data_AF-A0A2R6GZ56-F1
#
_entry.id   AF-A0A2R6GZ56-F1
#
_cell.length_a   1.000
_cell.length_b   1.000
_cell.length_c   1.000
_cell.angle_alpha   90.00
_cell.angle_beta   90.00
_cell.angle_gamma   90.00
#
_symmetry.space_group_name_H-M   'P 1'
#
loop_
_entity.id
_entity.type
_entity.pdbx_description
1 polymer ?
#
loop_
_entity_poly.entity_id
_entity_poly.type
_entity_poly.pdbx_seq_one_letter_code
_entity_poly.pdbx_strand_id
1 'polypeptide(L)'
;MQTLAQLPLESEVAQVVLAGALGLFLGLEREWSHKSAGIRTFSLTSLLGAVFTVVDVEPLVVVGGALVIVQGVLVAVQAMLDDDIDGLSLTTSVSLLVAYGVGVLVASGYPLEAVTVTVLSSLLLVLK
;
A
#
# COMPACT_ATOMS: atom_id res chain seq x y z
N MET A 1 -9.21 2.07 31.08
CA MET A 1 -9.15 2.19 29.60
C MET A 1 -7.84 1.60 29.09
N GLN A 2 -7.60 0.30 29.29
CA GLN A 2 -6.34 -0.35 28.86
C GLN A 2 -6.53 -1.75 28.26
N THR A 3 -7.77 -2.19 28.05
CA THR A 3 -8.09 -3.59 27.71
C THR A 3 -8.53 -3.82 26.26
N LEU A 4 -8.58 -2.79 25.41
CA LEU A 4 -8.90 -2.93 23.98
C LEU A 4 -7.66 -3.01 23.07
N ALA A 5 -6.46 -2.81 23.61
CA ALA A 5 -5.21 -2.78 22.84
C ALA A 5 -4.48 -4.13 22.76
N GLN A 6 -4.90 -5.14 23.52
CA GLN A 6 -4.34 -6.51 23.44
C GLN A 6 -4.97 -7.31 22.29
N LEU A 7 -5.08 -6.69 21.12
CA LEU A 7 -5.49 -7.41 19.92
C LEU A 7 -4.36 -8.41 19.55
N PRO A 8 -4.68 -9.58 18.98
CA PRO A 8 -3.69 -10.56 18.47
C PRO A 8 -2.74 -10.02 17.39
N LEU A 9 -2.86 -8.73 17.04
CA LEU A 9 -2.07 -7.98 16.08
C LEU A 9 -0.62 -7.76 16.51
N GLU A 10 -0.24 -8.10 17.75
CA GLU A 10 1.17 -8.04 18.17
C GLU A 10 2.02 -9.14 17.54
N SER A 11 1.42 -10.19 17.00
CA SER A 11 2.19 -11.18 16.24
C SER A 11 2.56 -10.60 14.86
N GLU A 12 3.84 -10.72 14.48
CA GLU A 12 4.34 -10.34 13.15
C GLU A 12 3.48 -10.96 12.03
N VAL A 13 3.01 -12.19 12.24
CA VAL A 13 2.10 -12.87 11.31
C VAL A 13 0.79 -12.09 11.14
N ALA A 14 0.17 -11.64 12.23
CA ALA A 14 -1.05 -10.84 12.17
C ALA A 14 -0.82 -9.46 11.55
N GLN A 15 0.35 -8.85 11.78
CA GLN A 15 0.75 -7.60 11.12
C GLN A 15 0.87 -7.77 9.60
N VAL A 16 1.54 -8.83 9.14
CA VAL A 16 1.67 -9.13 7.70
C VAL A 16 0.30 -9.41 7.08
N VAL A 17 -0.56 -10.18 7.75
CA VAL A 17 -1.93 -10.43 7.28
C VAL A 17 -2.74 -9.13 7.20
N LEU A 18 -2.66 -8.27 8.22
CA LEU A 18 -3.34 -6.98 8.24
C LEU A 18 -2.82 -6.06 7.13
N ALA A 19 -1.51 -5.96 6.93
CA ALA A 19 -0.91 -5.19 5.85
C ALA A 19 -1.41 -5.66 4.49
N GLY A 20 -1.45 -6.97 4.25
CA GLY A 20 -2.01 -7.55 3.02
C GLY A 20 -3.49 -7.21 2.81
N ALA A 21 -4.29 -7.28 3.88
CA ALA A 21 -5.72 -6.95 3.83
C ALA A 21 -5.98 -5.46 3.56
N LEU A 22 -5.22 -4.55 4.20
CA LEU A 22 -5.31 -3.11 3.95
C LEU A 22 -4.85 -2.77 2.52
N GLY A 23 -3.80 -3.41 2.03
CA GLY A 23 -3.35 -3.27 0.64
C GLY A 23 -4.39 -3.78 -0.36
N LEU A 24 -5.06 -4.91 -0.08
CA LEU A 24 -6.19 -5.38 -0.88
C LEU A 24 -7.31 -4.35 -0.91
N PHE A 25 -7.70 -3.83 0.27
CA PHE A 25 -8.77 -2.85 0.38
C PHE A 25 -8.47 -1.58 -0.44
N LEU A 26 -7.25 -1.04 -0.34
CA LEU A 26 -6.84 0.12 -1.13
C LEU A 26 -6.89 -0.15 -2.64
N GLY A 27 -6.55 -1.37 -3.05
CA GLY A 27 -6.57 -1.78 -4.46
C GLY A 27 -7.96 -2.11 -5.02
N LEU A 28 -9.00 -2.26 -4.19
CA LEU A 28 -10.36 -2.59 -4.67
C LEU A 28 -10.94 -1.49 -5.55
N GLU A 29 -10.74 -0.23 -5.15
CA GLU A 29 -11.15 0.92 -5.96
C GLU A 29 -10.48 0.87 -7.34
N ARG A 30 -9.20 0.51 -7.42
CA ARG A 30 -8.47 0.47 -8.69
C ARG A 30 -9.02 -0.57 -9.67
N GLU A 31 -9.41 -1.74 -9.15
CA GLU A 31 -10.01 -2.79 -9.98
C GLU A 31 -11.41 -2.40 -10.46
N TRP A 32 -12.22 -1.77 -9.61
CA TRP A 32 -13.53 -1.23 -10.01
C TRP A 32 -13.39 -0.10 -11.04
N SER A 33 -12.34 0.70 -10.93
CA SER A 33 -12.00 1.79 -11.86
C SER A 33 -11.27 1.35 -13.13
N HIS A 34 -11.14 0.03 -13.38
CA HIS A 34 -10.48 -0.55 -14.57
C HIS A 34 -9.06 0.00 -14.80
N LYS A 35 -8.30 0.23 -13.72
CA LYS A 35 -6.92 0.75 -13.78
C LYS A 35 -5.91 -0.38 -13.90
N SER A 36 -4.75 -0.06 -14.50
CA SER A 36 -3.68 -1.03 -14.79
C SER A 36 -3.05 -1.68 -13.55
N ALA A 37 -2.99 -0.98 -12.42
CA ALA A 37 -2.53 -1.52 -11.14
C ALA A 37 -3.73 -1.82 -10.23
N GLY A 38 -4.10 -3.10 -10.12
CA GLY A 38 -5.26 -3.56 -9.34
C GLY A 38 -4.94 -4.11 -7.95
N ILE A 39 -5.88 -4.86 -7.38
CA ILE A 39 -5.84 -5.38 -5.99
C ILE A 39 -4.56 -6.15 -5.64
N ARG A 40 -4.01 -6.92 -6.59
CA ARG A 40 -2.85 -7.78 -6.35
C ARG A 40 -1.59 -6.96 -6.18
N THR A 41 -1.39 -5.94 -7.01
CA THR A 41 -0.22 -5.06 -6.94
C THR A 41 -0.20 -4.32 -5.61
N PHE A 42 -1.32 -3.70 -5.23
CA PHE A 42 -1.42 -2.96 -3.97
C PHE A 42 -1.23 -3.84 -2.74
N SER A 43 -1.82 -5.04 -2.73
CA SER A 43 -1.62 -6.01 -1.65
C SER A 43 -0.16 -6.44 -1.54
N LEU A 44 0.49 -6.80 -2.66
CA LEU A 44 1.89 -7.21 -2.67
C LEU A 44 2.83 -6.06 -2.26
N THR A 45 2.54 -4.82 -2.69
CA THR A 45 3.33 -3.64 -2.30
C THR A 45 3.21 -3.35 -0.80
N SER A 46 2.02 -3.49 -0.22
CA SER A 46 1.84 -3.38 1.24
C SER A 46 2.53 -4.52 2.00
N LEU A 47 2.40 -5.76 1.52
CA LEU A 47 3.10 -6.91 2.09
C LEU A 47 4.62 -6.71 2.05
N LEU A 48 5.17 -6.17 0.96
CA LEU A 48 6.59 -5.87 0.84
C LEU A 48 7.05 -4.87 1.90
N GLY A 49 6.28 -3.82 2.14
CA GLY A 49 6.53 -2.85 3.22
C GLY A 49 6.56 -3.51 4.59
N ALA A 50 5.56 -4.33 4.89
CA ALA A 50 5.49 -5.04 6.16
C ALA A 50 6.66 -6.02 6.35
N VAL A 51 6.98 -6.84 5.34
CA VAL A 51 8.07 -7.82 5.40
C VAL A 51 9.42 -7.13 5.62
N PHE A 52 9.68 -6.03 4.91
CA PHE A 52 10.95 -5.31 5.04
C PHE A 52 11.11 -4.64 6.41
N THR A 53 10.00 -4.19 7.01
CA THR A 53 10.00 -3.65 8.38
C THR A 53 10.15 -4.75 9.43
N VAL A 54 9.46 -5.89 9.30
CA VAL A 54 9.55 -7.02 10.25
C VAL A 54 10.96 -7.61 10.32
N VAL A 55 11.69 -7.62 9.20
CA VAL A 55 13.09 -8.08 9.17
C VAL A 55 14.02 -7.15 9.99
N ASP A 56 13.55 -5.97 10.38
CA ASP A 56 14.27 -5.00 11.22
C ASP A 56 15.63 -4.56 10.64
N VAL A 57 15.67 -4.45 9.30
CA VAL A 57 16.83 -3.95 8.56
C VAL A 57 16.44 -2.64 7.89
N GLU A 58 16.74 -1.53 8.55
CA GLU A 58 16.31 -0.19 8.13
C GLU A 58 16.67 0.18 6.68
N PRO A 59 17.88 -0.15 6.16
CA PRO A 59 18.19 0.07 4.75
C PRO A 59 17.27 -0.68 3.78
N LEU A 60 16.72 -1.83 4.19
CA LEU A 60 15.83 -2.63 3.36
C LEU A 60 14.49 -1.91 3.13
N VAL A 61 13.98 -1.21 4.15
CA VAL A 61 12.77 -0.38 4.04
C VAL A 61 13.00 0.79 3.07
N VAL A 62 14.16 1.45 3.16
CA VAL A 62 14.51 2.54 2.24
C VAL A 62 14.63 2.03 0.80
N VAL A 63 15.30 0.90 0.59
CA VAL A 63 15.42 0.27 -0.73
C VAL A 63 14.04 -0.17 -1.26
N GLY A 64 13.17 -0.72 -0.42
CA GLY A 64 11.80 -1.07 -0.78
C GLY A 64 11.01 0.15 -1.27
N GLY A 65 11.05 1.25 -0.52
CA GLY A 65 10.43 2.50 -0.93
C GLY A 65 10.96 3.02 -2.27
N ALA A 66 12.28 2.97 -2.47
CA ALA A 66 12.90 3.35 -3.74
C ALA A 66 12.44 2.48 -4.92
N LEU A 67 12.36 1.15 -4.74
CA LEU A 67 11.86 0.23 -5.76
C LEU A 67 10.40 0.51 -6.12
N VAL A 68 9.56 0.83 -5.12
CA VAL A 68 8.14 1.19 -5.36
C VAL A 68 8.02 2.52 -6.11
N ILE A 69 8.86 3.51 -5.81
CA ILE A 69 8.92 4.76 -6.58
C ILE A 69 9.29 4.49 -8.04
N VAL A 70 10.34 3.69 -8.28
CA VAL A 70 10.76 3.30 -9.64
C VAL A 70 9.62 2.59 -10.37
N GLN A 71 8.96 1.63 -9.73
CA GLN A 71 7.81 0.93 -10.31
C GLN A 71 6.66 1.89 -10.62
N GLY A 72 6.35 2.81 -9.71
CA GLY A 72 5.34 3.84 -9.91
C GLY A 72 5.65 4.75 -11.09
N VAL A 73 6.92 5.14 -11.28
CA VAL A 73 7.36 5.94 -12.44
C VAL A 73 7.22 5.14 -13.74
N LEU A 74 7.63 3.87 -13.76
CA LEU A 74 7.50 3.01 -14.94
C LEU A 74 6.04 2.84 -15.37
N VAL A 75 5.14 2.58 -14.41
CA VAL A 75 3.69 2.50 -14.68
C VAL A 75 3.16 3.83 -15.18
N ALA A 76 3.62 4.95 -14.61
CA ALA A 76 3.19 6.27 -15.03
C ALA A 76 3.62 6.59 -16.46
N VAL A 77 4.88 6.30 -16.81
CA VAL A 77 5.42 6.50 -18.15
C VAL A 77 4.71 5.60 -19.16
N GLN A 78 4.47 4.32 -18.83
CA GLN A 78 3.74 3.41 -19.71
C GLN A 78 2.33 3.93 -20.01
N ALA A 79 1.61 4.41 -18.99
CA ALA A 79 0.28 5.00 -19.16
C ALA A 79 0.27 6.35 -19.91
N MET A 80 1.43 7.01 -20.08
CA MET A 80 1.54 8.23 -20.91
C MET A 80 1.90 7.93 -22.37
N LEU A 81 2.47 6.76 -22.65
CA LEU A 81 2.87 6.34 -23.99
C LEU A 81 1.79 5.53 -24.72
N ASP A 82 0.80 5.05 -23.97
CA ASP A 82 -0.27 4.19 -24.47
C ASP A 82 -1.58 4.98 -24.45
N ASP A 83 -2.02 5.45 -25.62
CA ASP A 83 -3.21 6.30 -25.78
C ASP A 83 -4.52 5.59 -25.39
N ASP A 84 -4.50 4.26 -25.28
CA ASP A 84 -5.63 3.44 -24.80
C ASP A 84 -5.73 3.40 -23.26
N ILE A 85 -4.75 3.92 -22.52
CA ILE A 85 -4.74 3.93 -21.04
C ILE A 85 -5.16 5.32 -20.51
N ASP A 86 -6.40 5.41 -20.02
CA ASP A 86 -6.93 6.65 -19.43
C ASP A 86 -6.15 7.14 -18.18
N GLY A 87 -5.18 8.03 -18.40
CA GLY A 87 -5.06 9.36 -17.77
C GLY A 87 -4.92 9.48 -16.24
N LEU A 88 -4.55 8.42 -15.51
CA LEU A 88 -4.36 8.46 -14.04
C LEU A 88 -3.02 7.89 -13.57
N SER A 89 -1.97 8.17 -14.32
CA SER A 89 -0.62 7.69 -14.03
C SER A 89 -0.10 8.17 -12.67
N LEU A 90 -0.21 9.47 -12.38
CA LEU A 90 0.42 10.07 -11.19
C LEU A 90 -0.23 9.64 -9.87
N THR A 91 -1.56 9.59 -9.80
CA THR A 91 -2.25 9.13 -8.57
C THR A 91 -2.02 7.64 -8.34
N THR A 92 -1.86 6.84 -9.39
CA THR A 92 -1.53 5.41 -9.27
C THR A 92 -0.15 5.21 -8.64
N SER A 93 0.87 5.95 -9.09
CA SER A 93 2.21 5.90 -8.51
C SER A 93 2.22 6.31 -7.03
N VAL A 94 1.52 7.41 -6.69
CA VAL A 94 1.39 7.85 -5.30
C VAL A 94 0.66 6.81 -4.46
N SER A 95 -0.41 6.20 -4.99
CA SER A 95 -1.20 5.21 -4.28
C SER A 95 -0.41 3.92 -4.02
N LEU A 96 0.48 3.51 -4.93
CA LEU A 96 1.41 2.41 -4.70
C LEU A 96 2.39 2.73 -3.57
N LEU A 97 2.94 3.95 -3.54
CA LEU A 97 3.81 4.39 -2.45
C LEU A 97 3.06 4.43 -1.10
N VAL A 98 1.80 4.88 -1.11
CA VAL A 98 0.92 4.82 0.07
C VAL A 98 0.70 3.37 0.52
N ALA A 99 0.43 2.44 -0.40
CA ALA A 99 0.27 1.02 -0.06
C ALA A 99 1.52 0.47 0.63
N TYR A 100 2.71 0.81 0.12
CA TYR A 100 3.98 0.45 0.75
C TYR A 100 4.08 1.00 2.18
N GLY A 101 3.81 2.29 2.35
CA GLY A 101 3.84 2.96 3.65
C GLY A 101 2.82 2.39 4.65
N VAL A 102 1.63 1.97 4.18
CA VAL A 102 0.64 1.27 5.01
C VAL A 102 1.23 -0.02 5.57
N GLY A 103 1.89 -0.82 4.74
CA GLY A 103 2.59 -2.03 5.19
C GLY A 103 3.65 -1.74 6.25
N VAL A 104 4.46 -0.71 6.02
CA VAL A 104 5.49 -0.26 6.98
C VAL A 104 4.84 0.16 8.30
N LEU A 105 3.77 0.97 8.28
CA LEU A 105 3.08 1.41 9.49
C LEU A 105 2.53 0.24 10.32
N VAL A 106 1.90 -0.74 9.67
CA VAL A 106 1.37 -1.92 10.36
C VAL A 106 2.49 -2.68 11.07
N ALA A 107 3.59 -2.94 10.37
CA ALA A 107 4.73 -3.69 10.91
C ALA A 107 5.54 -2.88 11.95
N SER A 108 5.49 -1.54 11.91
CA SER A 108 6.09 -0.66 12.91
C SER A 108 5.25 -0.51 14.18
N GLY A 109 4.12 -1.23 14.31
CA GLY A 109 3.26 -1.17 15.50
C GLY A 109 2.24 -0.03 15.49
N TYR A 110 1.94 0.55 14.31
CA TYR A 110 0.96 1.62 14.12
C TYR A 110 -0.26 1.15 13.29
N PRO A 111 -1.02 0.13 13.74
CA PRO A 111 -2.12 -0.43 12.95
C PRO A 111 -3.29 0.54 12.79
N LEU A 112 -3.55 1.42 13.77
CA LEU A 112 -4.67 2.37 13.70
C LEU A 112 -4.39 3.47 12.65
N GLU A 113 -3.16 3.95 12.62
CA GLU A 113 -2.64 4.91 11.66
C GLU A 113 -2.68 4.30 10.26
N ALA A 114 -2.23 3.05 10.11
CA ALA A 114 -2.30 2.32 8.84
C ALA A 114 -3.74 2.19 8.31
N VAL A 115 -4.70 1.82 9.18
CA VAL A 115 -6.13 1.77 8.82
C VAL A 115 -6.62 3.15 8.40
N THR A 116 -6.27 4.20 9.16
CA THR A 116 -6.70 5.57 8.87
C THR A 116 -6.19 6.06 7.52
N VAL A 117 -4.89 5.88 7.25
CA VAL A 117 -4.27 6.22 5.96
C VAL A 117 -4.92 5.45 4.83
N THR A 118 -5.18 4.15 5.02
CA THR A 118 -5.81 3.29 4.01
C THR A 118 -7.22 3.78 3.66
N VAL A 119 -8.05 4.06 4.67
CA VAL A 119 -9.44 4.52 4.48
C VAL A 119 -9.48 5.91 3.83
N LEU A 120 -8.70 6.87 4.33
CA LEU A 120 -8.66 8.22 3.76
C LEU A 120 -8.15 8.19 2.32
N SER A 121 -7.13 7.41 2.03
CA SER A 121 -6.60 7.27 0.68
C SER A 121 -7.64 6.63 -0.25
N SER A 122 -8.30 5.55 0.18
CA SER A 122 -9.38 4.92 -0.59
C SER A 122 -10.53 5.89 -0.88
N LEU A 123 -10.93 6.73 0.08
CA LEU A 123 -11.94 7.77 -0.12
C LEU A 123 -11.50 8.80 -1.16
N LEU A 124 -10.27 9.32 -1.05
CA LEU A 124 -9.72 10.25 -2.04
C LEU A 124 -9.65 9.65 -3.45
N LEU A 125 -9.42 8.35 -3.55
CA LEU A 125 -9.36 7.65 -4.83
C LEU A 125 -10.74 7.41 -5.46
N VAL A 126 -11.78 7.19 -4.65
CA VAL A 126 -13.16 7.04 -5.12
C VAL A 126 -13.76 8.34 -5.64
N LEU A 127 -13.36 9.49 -5.10
CA LEU A 127 -13.93 10.81 -5.41
C LEU A 127 -13.52 11.38 -6.79
N LYS A 128 -13.04 10.54 -7.71
CA LYS A 128 -12.57 10.93 -9.05
C LYS A 128 -13.70 11.39 -9.96
#